data_AF-A0A1G0ZFN1-F1
#
_entry.id   AF-A0A1G0ZFN1-F1
#
_cell.length_a   1.000
_cell.length_b   1.000
_cell.length_c   1.000
_cell.angle_alpha   90.00
_cell.angle_beta   90.00
_cell.angle_gamma   90.00
#
_symmetry.space_group_name_H-M   'P 1'
#
loop_
_entity.id
_entity.type
_entity.pdbx_description
1 polymer ?
#
loop_
_entity_poly.entity_id
_entity_poly.type
_entity_poly.pdbx_seq_one_letter_code
_entity_poly.pdbx_strand_id
1 'polypeptide(L)' 'MPDKTEAISAEKKRSYLRHGGKCPYCGSESITGESVDIEGTGASQEVSCKECGRSWRDVYRLVNVEEVV' A
#
# COMPACT_ATOMS: atom_id res chain seq x y z
N MET A 1 23.58 -0.79 -9.79
CA MET A 1 22.11 -0.71 -9.89
C MET A 1 21.56 -1.40 -8.65
N PRO A 2 20.84 -0.73 -7.73
CA PRO A 2 20.41 -1.40 -6.51
C PRO A 2 19.30 -2.41 -6.83
N ASP A 3 19.40 -3.54 -6.16
CA ASP A 3 18.67 -4.79 -6.36
C ASP A 3 17.14 -4.59 -6.25
N LYS A 4 16.40 -5.11 -7.24
CA LYS A 4 14.92 -5.01 -7.33
C LYS A 4 14.18 -5.97 -6.37
N THR A 5 14.88 -6.63 -5.44
CA THR A 5 14.35 -7.72 -4.60
C THR A 5 14.39 -7.40 -3.10
N GLU A 6 14.34 -6.13 -2.70
CA GLU A 6 14.21 -5.78 -1.29
C GLU A 6 12.74 -5.82 -0.86
N ALA A 7 12.39 -6.81 -0.05
CA ALA A 7 11.09 -6.89 0.62
C ALA A 7 10.90 -5.73 1.61
N ILE A 8 9.66 -5.28 1.80
CA ILE A 8 9.33 -4.26 2.82
C ILE A 8 9.62 -4.86 4.22
N SER A 9 10.55 -4.24 4.96
CA SER A 9 10.87 -4.66 6.33
C SER A 9 9.68 -4.48 7.30
N ALA A 10 9.68 -5.20 8.41
CA ALA A 10 8.58 -5.15 9.39
C ALA A 10 8.35 -3.74 9.97
N GLU A 11 9.43 -2.98 10.19
CA GLU A 11 9.36 -1.61 10.69
C GLU A 11 8.73 -0.66 9.64
N LYS A 12 9.16 -0.78 8.38
CA LYS A 12 8.60 -0.02 7.25
C LYS A 12 7.11 -0.32 7.07
N LYS A 13 6.70 -1.59 7.19
CA LYS A 13 5.28 -1.99 7.18
C LYS A 13 4.50 -1.32 8.32
N ARG A 14 5.01 -1.36 9.57
CA ARG A 14 4.35 -0.71 10.71
C ARG A 14 4.21 0.80 10.52
N SER A 15 5.24 1.46 10.02
CA SER A 15 5.20 2.90 9.77
C SER A 15 4.16 3.24 8.70
N TYR A 16 4.15 2.49 7.59
CA TYR A 16 3.18 2.64 6.50
C TYR A 16 1.74 2.45 6.99
N LEU A 17 1.47 1.40 7.78
CA LEU A 17 0.14 1.13 8.34
C LEU A 17 -0.34 2.17 9.35
N ARG A 18 0.57 2.94 9.97
CA ARG A 18 0.20 3.99 10.95
C ARG A 18 -0.08 5.35 10.32
N HIS A 19 0.67 5.72 9.29
CA HIS A 19 0.63 7.07 8.72
C HIS A 19 0.12 7.13 7.29
N GLY A 20 0.19 6.01 6.55
CA GLY A 20 -0.14 5.97 5.12
C GLY A 20 0.70 6.94 4.29
N GLY A 21 0.36 7.07 3.01
CA GLY A 21 0.75 8.21 2.17
C GLY A 21 2.23 8.33 1.77
N LYS A 22 3.14 7.50 2.31
CA LYS A 22 4.59 7.57 2.03
C LYS A 22 5.13 6.26 1.49
N CYS A 23 5.94 6.33 0.45
CA CYS A 23 6.64 5.18 -0.09
C CYS A 23 7.47 4.48 1.01
N PRO A 24 7.26 3.17 1.27
CA PRO A 24 8.00 2.47 2.32
C PRO A 24 9.49 2.28 1.98
N TYR A 25 9.90 2.57 0.75
CA TYR A 25 11.26 2.40 0.28
C TYR A 25 12.09 3.68 0.35
N CYS A 26 11.58 4.79 -0.18
CA CYS A 26 12.31 6.07 -0.25
C CYS A 26 11.70 7.19 0.61
N GLY A 27 10.53 6.98 1.23
CA GLY A 27 9.86 7.98 2.07
C GLY A 27 9.11 9.09 1.33
N SER A 28 9.12 9.09 -0.01
CA SER A 28 8.38 10.08 -0.82
C SER A 28 6.87 9.96 -0.67
N GLU A 29 6.17 11.09 -0.72
CA GLU A 29 4.71 11.18 -0.73
C GLU A 29 4.12 11.01 -2.14
N SER A 30 4.96 10.97 -3.17
CA SER A 30 4.57 10.80 -4.58
C SER A 30 4.27 9.33 -4.89
N ILE A 31 3.15 8.84 -4.35
CA ILE A 31 2.62 7.49 -4.57
C ILE A 31 1.35 7.54 -5.41
N THR A 32 1.03 6.47 -6.12
CA THR A 32 -0.17 6.36 -6.94
C THR A 32 -0.72 4.95 -6.81
N GLY A 33 -2.00 4.85 -6.45
CA GLY A 33 -2.74 3.59 -6.40
C GLY A 33 -3.53 3.39 -7.68
N GLU A 34 -3.54 2.16 -8.19
CA GLU A 34 -4.38 1.75 -9.31
C GLU A 34 -5.80 1.37 -8.85
N SER A 35 -6.55 0.62 -9.66
CA SER A 35 -7.87 0.09 -9.31
C SER A 35 -7.81 -0.77 -8.04
N VAL A 36 -8.87 -0.70 -7.23
CA VAL A 36 -9.07 -1.59 -6.08
C VAL A 36 -9.80 -2.84 -6.55
N ASP A 37 -9.22 -3.99 -6.28
CA ASP A 37 -9.82 -5.30 -6.53
C ASP A 37 -10.47 -5.81 -5.23
N ILE A 38 -11.78 -6.06 -5.26
CA ILE A 38 -12.56 -6.43 -4.07
C ILE A 38 -13.08 -7.86 -4.25
N GLU A 39 -12.76 -8.74 -3.31
CA GLU A 39 -13.20 -10.14 -3.30
C GLU A 39 -13.65 -10.56 -1.90
N GLY A 40 -14.94 -10.87 -1.75
CA GLY A 40 -15.53 -11.29 -0.48
C GLY A 40 -15.30 -10.28 0.65
N THR A 41 -14.56 -10.68 1.68
CA THR A 41 -14.22 -9.82 2.83
C THR A 41 -12.87 -9.09 2.68
N GLY A 42 -12.22 -9.19 1.53
CA GLY A 42 -10.91 -8.60 1.26
C GLY A 42 -10.96 -7.59 0.12
N ALA A 43 -10.01 -6.67 0.13
CA ALA A 43 -9.70 -5.88 -1.06
C ALA A 43 -8.19 -5.67 -1.16
N SER A 44 -7.67 -5.51 -2.37
CA SER A 44 -6.27 -5.18 -2.58
C SER A 44 -6.09 -4.13 -3.67
N GLN A 45 -5.04 -3.34 -3.55
CA GLN A 45 -4.72 -2.28 -4.50
C GLN A 45 -3.23 -2.34 -4.81
N GLU A 46 -2.87 -2.27 -6.09
CA GLU A 46 -1.47 -2.05 -6.47
C GLU A 46 -1.12 -0.56 -6.30
N VAL A 47 0.00 -0.29 -5.63
CA VAL A 47 0.49 1.05 -5.36
C VAL A 47 1.93 1.15 -5.86
N SER A 48 2.25 2.24 -6.54
CA SER A 48 3.58 2.53 -7.06
C SER A 48 4.07 3.90 -6.58
N CYS A 49 5.39 4.06 -6.46
CA CYS A 49 6.02 5.35 -6.17
C CYS A 49 6.62 5.93 -7.45
N LYS A 50 6.29 7.18 -7.77
CA LYS A 50 6.79 7.88 -8.95
C LYS A 50 8.27 8.28 -8.82
N GLU A 51 8.78 8.42 -7.59
CA GLU A 51 10.18 8.82 -7.37
C GLU A 51 11.15 7.64 -7.50
N CYS A 52 10.88 6.52 -6.81
CA CYS A 52 11.81 5.39 -6.79
C CYS A 52 11.40 4.23 -7.70
N GLY A 53 10.23 4.31 -8.34
CA GLY A 53 9.73 3.31 -9.29
C GLY A 53 9.41 1.93 -8.67
N ARG A 54 9.31 1.83 -7.34
CA ARG A 54 8.94 0.58 -6.67
C ARG A 54 7.43 0.50 -6.48
N SER A 55 6.92 -0.72 -6.57
CA SER A 55 5.50 -1.04 -6.35
C SER A 55 5.33 -1.99 -5.17
N TRP A 56 4.15 -1.94 -4.56
CA TRP A 56 3.70 -2.84 -3.50
C TRP A 56 2.18 -2.99 -3.58
N ARG A 57 1.62 -3.86 -2.73
CA ARG A 57 0.18 -4.09 -2.67
C ARG A 57 -0.33 -3.67 -1.29
N ASP A 58 -1.28 -2.77 -1.29
CA ASP A 58 -2.09 -2.48 -0.11
C ASP A 58 -3.16 -3.57 0.03
N VAL A 59 -3.38 -4.01 1.26
CA VAL A 59 -4.31 -5.09 1.59
C VAL A 59 -5.28 -4.60 2.65
N TYR A 60 -6.56 -4.63 2.31
CA TYR A 60 -7.67 -4.19 3.13
C TYR A 60 -8.53 -5.39 3.55
N ARG A 61 -9.34 -5.17 4.59
CA ARG A 61 -10.31 -6.13 5.09
C ARG A 61 -11.63 -5.41 5.35
N LEU A 62 -12.75 -6.05 4.99
CA LEU A 62 -14.08 -5.64 5.43
C LEU A 62 -14.16 -5.81 6.95
N VAL A 63 -14.29 -4.70 7.67
CA VAL A 63 -14.29 -4.68 9.14
C VAL A 63 -15.65 -4.37 9.75
N ASN A 64 -16.57 -3.80 8.99
CA ASN A 64 -17.91 -3.44 9.45
C ASN A 64 -18.90 -3.34 8.27
N VAL A 65 -20.20 -3.33 8.57
CA VAL A 65 -21.27 -2.97 7.64
C VAL A 65 -22.26 -2.05 8.37
N GLU A 66 -22.64 -0.95 7.73
CA GLU A 66 -23.53 0.07 8.30
C GLU A 66 -24.65 0.39 7.30
N GLU A 67 -25.84 0.71 7.81
CA GLU A 67 -26.97 1.15 6.99
C GLU A 67 -26.77 2.63 6.58
N VAL A 68 -26.95 2.94 5.29
CA VAL A 68 -26.89 4.32 4.78
C VAL A 68 -28.32 4.83 4.62
N VAL A 69 -28.71 5.78 5.47
CA VAL A 69 -30.01 6.48 5.43
C VAL A 69 -29.92 7.84 4.75
#